data_AF-A0A935LXS0-F1
#
_entry.id   AF-A0A935LXS0-F1
#
_cell.length_a   1.000
_cell.length_b   1.000
_cell.length_c   1.000
_cell.angle_alpha   90.00
_cell.angle_beta   90.00
_cell.angle_gamma   90.00
#
_symmetry.space_group_name_H-M   'P 1'
#
loop_
_entity.id
_entity.type
_entity.pdbx_description
1 polymer ?
#
loop_
_entity_poly.entity_id
_entity_poly.type
_entity_poly.pdbx_seq_one_letter_code
_entity_poly.pdbx_strand_id
1 'polypeptide(L)'
;MNLSAYVAQQCARHDVRRGQLPTALGLGNINKALRRLDALCAGEFFDADLLERMRRSRLFAPDDLDAAVAVTINEARAANAACEERAEQLRRERFSPHLWVEHRPGRPDCTLFTLYWAGMNHFKRVAIPQEVLDMVSVEQRLQALTLLIEQLPNDAPTWSRLHYGFGPPLLFHYRITYDAYYTFDLAQQRWSEERSGQPPIPTISAGRR
;
A
#
# COMPACT_ATOMS: atom_id res chain seq x y z
N MET A 1 28.44 -7.44 8.50
CA MET A 1 28.78 -7.27 7.06
C MET A 1 27.57 -7.73 6.26
N ASN A 2 27.11 -6.94 5.29
CA ASN A 2 25.96 -7.34 4.47
C ASN A 2 26.33 -8.39 3.41
N LEU A 3 25.32 -9.02 2.81
CA LEU A 3 25.47 -10.14 1.90
C LEU A 3 26.26 -9.76 0.64
N SER A 4 26.05 -8.55 0.13
CA SER A 4 26.78 -8.06 -1.05
C SER A 4 28.29 -7.99 -0.79
N ALA A 5 28.69 -7.40 0.34
CA ALA A 5 30.09 -7.32 0.75
C ALA A 5 30.69 -8.71 1.04
N TYR A 6 29.91 -9.59 1.68
CA TYR A 6 30.32 -10.97 1.95
C TYR A 6 30.57 -11.76 0.65
N VAL A 7 29.66 -11.69 -0.33
CA VAL A 7 29.84 -12.36 -1.62
C VAL A 7 31.07 -11.83 -2.36
N ALA A 8 31.30 -10.52 -2.35
CA ALA A 8 32.49 -9.93 -2.96
C ALA A 8 33.79 -10.41 -2.27
N GLN A 9 33.78 -10.49 -0.93
CA GLN A 9 34.92 -11.00 -0.17
C GLN A 9 35.21 -12.48 -0.49
N GLN A 10 34.19 -13.33 -0.55
CA GLN A 10 34.38 -14.74 -0.89
C GLN A 10 34.85 -14.94 -2.34
N CYS A 11 34.34 -14.13 -3.28
CA CYS A 11 34.85 -14.11 -4.66
C CYS A 11 36.35 -13.81 -4.69
N ALA A 12 36.79 -12.78 -3.97
CA ALA A 12 38.20 -12.41 -3.88
C ALA A 12 39.05 -13.50 -3.21
N ARG A 13 38.54 -14.10 -2.12
CA ARG A 13 39.24 -15.16 -1.37
C ARG A 13 39.49 -16.41 -2.20
N HIS A 14 38.53 -16.78 -3.06
CA HIS A 14 38.59 -17.99 -3.87
C HIS A 14 39.08 -17.76 -5.30
N ASP A 15 39.50 -16.53 -5.64
CA ASP A 15 39.89 -16.11 -7.00
C ASP A 15 38.81 -16.43 -8.06
N VAL A 16 37.54 -16.24 -7.68
CA VAL A 16 36.38 -16.48 -8.54
C VAL A 16 35.79 -15.15 -8.96
N ARG A 17 35.57 -14.95 -10.26
CA ARG A 17 34.84 -13.76 -10.75
C ARG A 17 33.35 -13.93 -10.46
N ARG A 18 32.65 -12.84 -10.13
CA ARG A 18 31.19 -12.85 -9.90
C ARG A 18 30.39 -13.55 -11.01
N GLY A 19 30.78 -13.36 -12.27
CA GLY A 19 30.14 -14.01 -13.43
C GLY A 19 30.30 -15.54 -13.48
N GLN A 20 31.26 -16.11 -12.74
CA GLN A 20 31.50 -17.56 -12.64
C GLN A 20 30.73 -18.21 -11.47
N LEU A 21 30.15 -17.41 -10.56
CA LEU A 21 29.36 -17.91 -9.43
C LEU A 21 28.18 -18.79 -9.86
N PRO A 22 27.38 -18.45 -10.88
CA PRO A 22 26.29 -19.31 -11.32
C PRO A 22 26.75 -20.73 -11.67
N THR A 23 27.86 -20.84 -12.41
CA THR A 23 28.44 -22.13 -12.79
C THR A 23 28.94 -22.90 -11.57
N ALA A 24 29.61 -22.21 -10.64
CA ALA A 24 30.10 -22.81 -9.39
C ALA A 24 28.95 -23.30 -8.47
N LEU A 25 27.78 -22.67 -8.56
CA LEU A 25 26.56 -23.05 -7.83
C LEU A 25 25.68 -24.08 -8.58
N GLY A 26 26.14 -24.55 -9.75
CA GLY A 26 25.42 -25.53 -10.58
C GLY A 26 24.16 -24.97 -11.25
N LEU A 27 24.14 -23.68 -11.59
CA LEU A 27 23.02 -23.01 -12.24
C LEU A 27 23.29 -22.86 -13.74
N GLY A 28 22.42 -23.46 -14.58
CA GLY A 28 22.61 -23.48 -16.03
C GLY A 28 22.34 -22.15 -16.74
N ASN A 29 21.48 -21.29 -16.19
CA ASN A 29 21.18 -19.96 -16.77
C ASN A 29 21.92 -18.87 -15.98
N ILE A 30 23.08 -18.47 -16.50
CA ILE A 30 23.99 -17.50 -15.86
C ILE A 30 23.30 -16.15 -15.63
N ASN A 31 22.65 -15.59 -16.65
CA ASN A 31 22.00 -14.27 -16.55
C ASN A 31 20.85 -14.27 -15.53
N LYS A 32 20.03 -15.33 -15.52
CA LYS A 32 18.96 -15.48 -14.53
C LYS A 32 19.53 -15.64 -13.12
N ALA A 33 20.59 -16.42 -12.96
CA ALA A 33 21.24 -16.63 -11.66
C ALA A 33 21.86 -15.36 -11.10
N LEU A 34 22.53 -14.55 -11.93
CA LEU A 34 23.06 -13.25 -11.52
C LEU A 34 21.94 -12.30 -11.09
N ARG A 35 20.85 -12.22 -11.85
CA ARG A 35 19.68 -11.43 -11.44
C ARG A 35 19.09 -11.87 -10.10
N ARG A 36 19.00 -13.18 -9.85
CA ARG A 36 18.53 -13.73 -8.57
C ARG A 36 19.50 -13.41 -7.42
N LEU A 37 20.81 -13.46 -7.68
CA LEU A 37 21.85 -13.09 -6.72
C LEU A 37 21.82 -11.59 -6.39
N ASP A 38 21.61 -10.74 -7.39
CA ASP A 38 21.48 -9.29 -7.22
C ASP A 38 20.25 -8.96 -6.37
N ALA A 39 19.12 -9.62 -6.63
CA ALA A 39 17.91 -9.51 -5.84
C ALA A 39 18.14 -9.94 -4.37
N LEU A 40 18.81 -11.07 -4.13
CA LEU A 40 19.19 -11.49 -2.78
C LEU A 40 20.08 -10.46 -2.08
N CYS A 41 21.09 -9.92 -2.78
CA CYS A 41 21.97 -8.90 -2.22
C CYS A 41 21.25 -7.57 -1.93
N ALA A 42 20.16 -7.29 -2.65
CA ALA A 42 19.29 -6.14 -2.41
C ALA A 42 18.25 -6.37 -1.30
N GLY A 43 18.19 -7.58 -0.72
CA GLY A 43 17.28 -7.92 0.36
C GLY A 43 16.00 -8.64 -0.05
N GLU A 44 15.89 -9.10 -1.30
CA GLU A 44 14.74 -9.88 -1.78
C GLU A 44 14.97 -11.39 -1.56
N PHE A 45 14.55 -11.90 -0.39
CA PHE A 45 14.81 -13.28 0.05
C PHE A 45 13.76 -14.32 -0.38
N PHE A 46 13.21 -14.19 -1.58
CA PHE A 46 12.20 -15.14 -2.09
C PHE A 46 12.80 -16.46 -2.58
N ASP A 47 14.12 -16.54 -2.67
CA ASP A 47 14.82 -17.61 -3.37
C ASP A 47 15.54 -18.59 -2.43
N ALA A 48 14.77 -19.50 -1.85
CA ALA A 48 15.28 -20.52 -0.93
C ALA A 48 16.26 -21.50 -1.61
N ASP A 49 16.05 -21.83 -2.89
CA ASP A 49 16.94 -22.74 -3.64
C ASP A 49 18.33 -22.14 -3.85
N LEU A 50 18.42 -20.84 -4.18
CA LEU A 50 19.70 -20.18 -4.36
C LEU A 50 20.50 -20.08 -3.05
N LEU A 51 19.84 -19.72 -1.95
CA LEU A 51 20.49 -19.67 -0.62
C LEU A 51 20.98 -21.04 -0.18
N GLU A 52 20.17 -22.09 -0.38
CA GLU A 52 20.56 -23.45 -0.02
C GLU A 52 21.75 -23.94 -0.85
N ARG A 53 21.82 -23.58 -2.14
CA ARG A 53 22.99 -23.87 -2.98
C ARG A 53 24.23 -23.11 -2.53
N MET A 54 24.08 -21.87 -2.07
CA MET A 54 25.19 -21.09 -1.49
C MET A 54 25.71 -21.75 -0.21
N ARG A 55 24.82 -22.21 0.69
CA ARG A 55 25.20 -22.93 1.92
C ARG A 55 25.95 -24.23 1.65
N ARG A 56 25.57 -24.95 0.59
CA ARG A 56 26.21 -26.23 0.21
C ARG A 56 27.50 -26.05 -0.59
N SER A 57 27.77 -24.83 -1.06
CA SER A 57 28.96 -24.55 -1.86
C SER A 57 30.19 -24.44 -0.95
N ARG A 58 31.35 -24.88 -1.47
CA ARG A 58 32.64 -24.71 -0.78
C ARG A 58 33.13 -23.25 -0.78
N LEU A 59 32.48 -22.37 -1.55
CA LEU A 59 32.83 -20.96 -1.67
C LEU A 59 32.32 -20.11 -0.50
N PHE A 60 31.36 -20.61 0.27
CA PHE A 60 30.75 -19.85 1.35
C PHE A 60 30.82 -20.66 2.65
N ALA A 61 31.23 -20.03 3.73
CA ALA A 61 31.04 -20.58 5.06
C ALA A 61 29.56 -20.41 5.46
N PRO A 62 28.84 -21.48 5.86
CA PRO A 62 27.42 -21.41 6.16
C PRO A 62 27.08 -20.40 7.28
N ASP A 63 27.84 -20.41 8.36
CA ASP A 63 27.58 -19.54 9.52
C ASP A 63 27.80 -18.06 9.17
N ASP A 64 28.88 -17.74 8.46
CA ASP A 64 29.16 -16.37 8.00
C ASP A 64 28.14 -15.90 6.95
N LEU A 65 27.66 -16.82 6.10
CA LEU A 65 26.62 -16.55 5.11
C LEU A 65 25.29 -16.22 5.79
N ASP A 66 24.85 -17.04 6.76
CA ASP A 66 23.61 -16.80 7.49
C ASP A 66 23.67 -15.52 8.32
N ALA A 67 24.84 -15.19 8.90
CA ALA A 67 25.07 -13.89 9.55
C ALA A 67 24.95 -12.72 8.56
N ALA A 68 25.53 -12.82 7.37
CA ALA A 68 25.45 -11.78 6.34
C ALA A 68 24.02 -11.62 5.78
N VAL A 69 23.27 -12.72 5.64
CA VAL A 69 21.86 -12.72 5.29
C VAL A 69 21.04 -12.00 6.37
N ALA A 70 21.24 -12.34 7.64
CA ALA A 70 20.53 -11.71 8.76
C ALA A 70 20.77 -10.18 8.81
N VAL A 71 22.01 -9.74 8.61
CA VAL A 71 22.34 -8.30 8.53
C VAL A 71 21.58 -7.63 7.39
N THR A 72 21.58 -8.25 6.20
CA THR A 72 20.92 -7.69 5.00
C THR A 72 19.40 -7.64 5.15
N ILE A 73 18.78 -8.65 5.79
CA ILE A 73 17.36 -8.64 6.14
C ILE A 73 17.04 -7.46 7.05
N ASN A 74 17.84 -7.22 8.07
CA ASN A 74 17.63 -6.13 9.01
C ASN A 74 17.82 -4.76 8.33
N GLU A 75 18.82 -4.60 7.49
CA GLU A 75 19.04 -3.39 6.69
C GLU A 75 17.86 -3.13 5.73
N ALA A 76 17.39 -4.15 5.01
CA ALA A 76 16.25 -4.04 4.10
C ALA A 76 14.96 -3.70 4.86
N ARG A 77 14.72 -4.31 6.03
CA ARG A 77 13.58 -3.97 6.90
C ARG A 77 13.65 -2.52 7.38
N ALA A 78 14.81 -2.07 7.82
CA ALA A 78 15.00 -0.68 8.28
C ALA A 78 14.78 0.32 7.13
N ALA A 79 15.31 0.02 5.95
CA ALA A 79 15.12 0.85 4.74
C ALA A 79 13.65 0.89 4.30
N ASN A 80 12.94 -0.25 4.35
CA ASN A 80 11.52 -0.31 4.05
C ASN A 80 10.71 0.48 5.08
N ALA A 81 10.99 0.35 6.37
CA ALA A 81 10.33 1.14 7.41
C ALA A 81 10.54 2.65 7.19
N ALA A 82 11.77 3.08 6.88
CA ALA A 82 12.04 4.49 6.58
C ALA A 82 11.34 4.97 5.30
N CYS A 83 11.22 4.11 4.29
CA CYS A 83 10.48 4.41 3.05
C CYS A 83 8.97 4.52 3.33
N GLU A 84 8.41 3.61 4.11
CA GLU A 84 7.01 3.62 4.54
C GLU A 84 6.69 4.85 5.37
N GLU A 85 7.56 5.21 6.32
CA GLU A 85 7.45 6.41 7.15
C GLU A 85 7.48 7.67 6.28
N ARG A 86 8.44 7.77 5.35
CA ARG A 86 8.50 8.89 4.39
C ARG A 86 7.26 8.96 3.50
N ALA A 87 6.78 7.82 3.03
CA ALA A 87 5.56 7.74 2.23
C ALA A 87 4.32 8.12 3.05
N GLU A 88 4.27 7.78 4.34
CA GLU A 88 3.23 8.23 5.26
C GLU A 88 3.30 9.75 5.48
N GLN A 89 4.49 10.29 5.74
CA GLN A 89 4.69 11.73 5.90
C GLN A 89 4.21 12.50 4.67
N LEU A 90 4.59 12.06 3.46
CA LEU A 90 4.12 12.66 2.22
C LEU A 90 2.59 12.57 2.07
N ARG A 91 1.97 11.47 2.53
CA ARG A 91 0.50 11.33 2.54
C ARG A 91 -0.17 12.28 3.53
N ARG A 92 0.46 12.54 4.68
CA ARG A 92 0.01 13.51 5.69
C ARG A 92 0.13 14.95 5.18
N GLU A 93 1.26 15.31 4.59
CA GLU A 93 1.53 16.65 4.02
C GLU A 93 0.60 16.97 2.85
N ARG A 94 0.27 15.98 2.01
CA ARG A 94 -0.63 16.14 0.86
C ARG A 94 -2.09 15.87 1.19
N PHE A 95 -2.41 15.66 2.47
CA PHE A 95 -3.78 15.40 2.87
C PHE A 95 -4.65 16.63 2.61
N SER A 96 -5.80 16.40 2.00
CA SER A 96 -6.82 17.41 1.78
C SER A 96 -8.15 16.86 2.28
N PRO A 97 -8.91 17.62 3.10
CA PRO A 97 -10.18 17.14 3.62
C PRO A 97 -11.14 16.76 2.48
N HIS A 98 -11.88 15.68 2.69
CA HIS A 98 -12.79 15.15 1.68
C HIS A 98 -13.88 14.27 2.29
N LEU A 99 -14.93 14.02 1.51
CA LEU A 99 -15.93 13.01 1.82
C LEU A 99 -15.56 11.71 1.12
N TRP A 100 -15.52 10.62 1.88
CA TRP A 100 -15.35 9.27 1.36
C TRP A 100 -16.67 8.51 1.47
N VAL A 101 -17.09 7.86 0.39
CA VAL A 101 -18.40 7.20 0.34
C VAL A 101 -18.26 5.70 0.54
N GLU A 102 -18.90 5.20 1.60
CA GLU A 102 -19.10 3.77 1.81
C GLU A 102 -20.42 3.35 1.18
N HIS A 103 -20.42 2.20 0.53
CA HIS A 103 -21.56 1.70 -0.23
C HIS A 103 -21.97 0.34 0.33
N ARG A 104 -23.25 0.00 0.15
CA ARG A 104 -23.74 -1.34 0.51
C ARG A 104 -22.98 -2.37 -0.33
N PRO A 105 -22.50 -3.47 0.25
CA PRO A 105 -21.92 -4.57 -0.51
C PRO A 105 -22.95 -5.08 -1.54
N GLY A 106 -22.76 -4.70 -2.80
CA GLY A 106 -23.50 -5.24 -3.95
C GLY A 106 -22.68 -6.32 -4.65
N ARG A 107 -23.32 -7.10 -5.54
CA ARG A 107 -22.55 -7.90 -6.50
C ARG A 107 -21.74 -6.91 -7.36
N PRO A 108 -20.42 -7.10 -7.53
CA PRO A 108 -19.65 -6.24 -8.41
C PRO A 108 -20.16 -6.44 -9.84
N ASP A 109 -20.94 -5.50 -10.35
CA ASP A 109 -21.31 -5.44 -11.77
C ASP A 109 -20.07 -5.02 -12.55
N CYS A 110 -19.25 -5.99 -12.96
CA CYS A 110 -18.23 -5.94 -14.03
C CYS A 110 -17.23 -4.75 -14.08
N THR A 111 -17.23 -3.83 -13.12
CA THR A 111 -16.52 -2.53 -13.14
C THR A 111 -15.19 -2.55 -12.37
N LEU A 112 -14.78 -3.73 -11.88
CA LEU A 112 -13.47 -3.95 -11.26
C LEU A 112 -12.31 -3.50 -12.17
N PHE A 113 -12.49 -3.57 -13.49
CA PHE A 113 -11.50 -3.10 -14.47
C PHE A 113 -11.32 -1.57 -14.48
N THR A 114 -12.40 -0.79 -14.36
CA THR A 114 -12.34 0.68 -14.35
C THR A 114 -11.77 1.22 -13.03
N LEU A 115 -12.01 0.51 -11.93
CA LEU A 115 -11.42 0.82 -10.62
C LEU A 115 -9.91 0.61 -10.58
N TYR A 116 -9.42 -0.42 -11.28
CA TYR A 116 -7.99 -0.69 -11.44
C TYR A 116 -7.30 0.40 -12.28
N TRP A 117 -7.99 0.97 -13.28
CA TRP A 117 -7.42 1.96 -14.21
C TRP A 117 -7.46 3.41 -13.68
N ALA A 118 -8.57 3.85 -13.10
CA ALA A 118 -8.76 5.24 -12.65
C ALA A 118 -8.55 5.44 -11.13
N GLY A 119 -8.38 4.35 -10.38
CA GLY A 119 -8.10 4.36 -8.94
C GLY A 119 -9.35 4.60 -8.08
N MET A 120 -9.38 3.97 -6.90
CA MET A 120 -10.52 4.06 -5.96
C MET A 120 -10.88 5.49 -5.55
N ASN A 121 -9.88 6.39 -5.49
CA ASN A 121 -10.10 7.80 -5.15
C ASN A 121 -11.02 8.51 -6.14
N HIS A 122 -11.03 8.11 -7.43
CA HIS A 122 -11.87 8.75 -8.42
C HIS A 122 -13.36 8.49 -8.18
N PHE A 123 -13.71 7.32 -7.63
CA PHE A 123 -15.10 6.86 -7.54
C PHE A 123 -15.68 6.86 -6.12
N LYS A 124 -14.85 7.03 -5.09
CA LYS A 124 -15.32 7.06 -3.70
C LYS A 124 -15.13 8.39 -3.01
N ARG A 125 -14.48 9.36 -3.67
CA ARG A 125 -14.21 10.68 -3.09
C ARG A 125 -15.14 11.74 -3.67
N VAL A 126 -15.78 12.49 -2.79
CA VAL A 126 -16.46 13.74 -3.12
C VAL A 126 -15.57 14.88 -2.63
N ALA A 127 -15.23 15.79 -3.54
CA ALA A 127 -14.50 17.00 -3.22
C ALA A 127 -15.41 17.94 -2.41
N ILE A 128 -14.85 18.57 -1.38
CA ILE A 128 -15.59 19.52 -0.55
C ILE A 128 -15.29 20.91 -1.10
N PRO A 129 -16.31 21.76 -1.34
CA PRO A 129 -16.10 23.15 -1.74
C PRO A 129 -15.22 23.90 -0.72
N GLN A 130 -14.35 24.79 -1.20
CA GLN A 130 -13.40 25.48 -0.34
C GLN A 130 -14.10 26.34 0.73
N GLU A 131 -15.26 26.90 0.39
CA GLU A 131 -16.09 27.71 1.28
C GLU A 131 -16.54 26.92 2.52
N VAL A 132 -16.76 25.60 2.36
CA VAL A 132 -17.10 24.70 3.47
C VAL A 132 -15.85 24.38 4.30
N LEU A 133 -14.69 24.22 3.66
CA LEU A 133 -13.44 23.96 4.35
C LEU A 133 -12.98 25.16 5.19
N ASP A 134 -13.23 26.37 4.72
CA ASP A 134 -12.85 27.62 5.39
C ASP A 134 -13.75 27.97 6.60
N MET A 135 -14.84 27.23 6.81
CA MET A 135 -15.71 27.40 7.98
C MET A 135 -14.94 27.09 9.26
N VAL A 136 -14.95 28.02 10.23
CA VAL A 136 -14.20 27.88 11.49
C VAL A 136 -14.82 26.85 12.43
N SER A 137 -16.16 26.81 12.50
CA SER A 137 -16.87 25.86 13.36
C SER A 137 -17.04 24.51 12.68
N VAL A 138 -16.68 23.44 13.39
CA VAL A 138 -16.93 22.06 12.95
C VAL A 138 -18.43 21.82 12.77
N GLU A 139 -19.27 22.32 13.67
CA GLU A 139 -20.72 22.13 13.58
C GLU A 139 -21.30 22.77 12.31
N GLN A 140 -20.89 24.02 12.01
CA GLN A 140 -21.30 24.71 10.78
C GLN A 140 -20.83 23.95 9.54
N ARG A 141 -19.60 23.43 9.58
CA ARG A 141 -19.04 22.63 8.50
C ARG A 141 -19.83 21.34 8.29
N LEU A 142 -20.16 20.60 9.35
CA LEU A 142 -20.95 19.38 9.27
C LEU A 142 -22.36 19.66 8.73
N GLN A 143 -22.99 20.77 9.13
CA GLN A 143 -24.28 21.19 8.56
C GLN A 143 -24.18 21.48 7.06
N ALA A 144 -23.16 22.22 6.63
CA ALA A 144 -22.94 22.50 5.21
C ALA A 144 -22.63 21.22 4.41
N LEU A 145 -21.91 20.27 4.99
CA LEU A 145 -21.67 18.96 4.39
C LEU A 145 -22.94 18.12 4.30
N THR A 146 -23.85 18.20 5.28
CA THR A 146 -25.17 17.55 5.17
C THR A 146 -25.93 18.08 3.96
N LEU A 147 -26.01 19.41 3.79
CA LEU A 147 -26.66 20.02 2.63
C LEU A 147 -26.00 19.60 1.32
N LEU A 148 -24.67 19.52 1.28
CA LEU A 148 -23.92 19.02 0.13
C LEU A 148 -24.32 17.56 -0.20
N ILE A 149 -24.36 16.68 0.80
CA ILE A 149 -24.74 15.27 0.65
C ILE A 149 -26.18 15.13 0.12
N GLU A 150 -27.11 15.91 0.67
CA GLU A 150 -28.52 15.92 0.24
C GLU A 150 -28.69 16.41 -1.20
N GLN A 151 -27.78 17.26 -1.69
CA GLN A 151 -27.79 17.77 -3.06
C GLN A 151 -27.12 16.84 -4.07
N LEU A 152 -26.28 15.89 -3.62
CA LEU A 152 -25.57 14.96 -4.53
C LEU A 152 -26.47 14.25 -5.53
N PRO A 153 -27.67 13.74 -5.17
CA PRO A 153 -28.57 13.10 -6.14
C PRO A 153 -28.99 14.00 -7.30
N ASN A 154 -28.95 15.33 -7.12
CA ASN A 154 -29.29 16.30 -8.16
C ASN A 154 -28.09 16.62 -9.09
N ASP A 155 -26.87 16.28 -8.69
CA ASP A 155 -25.66 16.33 -9.53
C ASP A 155 -25.48 14.98 -10.25
N ALA A 156 -26.19 14.82 -11.37
CA ALA A 156 -26.23 13.56 -12.12
C ALA A 156 -24.84 13.00 -12.47
N PRO A 157 -23.83 13.79 -12.92
CA PRO A 157 -22.47 13.31 -13.11
C PRO A 157 -21.83 12.72 -11.85
N THR A 158 -21.85 13.44 -10.73
CA THR A 158 -21.24 12.97 -9.48
C THR A 158 -21.99 11.78 -8.90
N TRP A 159 -23.32 11.84 -8.90
CA TRP A 159 -24.17 10.77 -8.39
C TRP A 159 -24.01 9.46 -9.17
N SER A 160 -24.02 9.54 -10.51
CA SER A 160 -23.81 8.39 -11.38
C SER A 160 -22.45 7.74 -11.09
N ARG A 161 -21.40 8.54 -10.93
CA ARG A 161 -20.05 8.05 -10.59
C ARG A 161 -20.00 7.30 -9.26
N LEU A 162 -20.72 7.79 -8.24
CA LEU A 162 -20.79 7.14 -6.92
C LEU A 162 -21.60 5.84 -6.98
N HIS A 163 -22.70 5.81 -7.75
CA HIS A 163 -23.61 4.66 -7.80
C HIS A 163 -23.20 3.52 -8.73
N TYR A 164 -22.62 3.83 -9.90
CA TYR A 164 -22.60 2.93 -11.05
C TYR A 164 -21.78 1.63 -10.87
N GLY A 165 -20.89 1.56 -9.88
CA GLY A 165 -20.03 0.38 -9.65
C GLY A 165 -20.03 -0.21 -8.25
N PHE A 166 -20.69 0.44 -7.28
CA PHE A 166 -20.59 0.07 -5.86
C PHE A 166 -21.93 -0.21 -5.18
N GLY A 167 -23.04 -0.06 -5.90
CA GLY A 167 -24.37 -0.09 -5.29
C GLY A 167 -24.70 1.23 -4.58
N PRO A 168 -25.78 1.27 -3.79
CA PRO A 168 -26.20 2.50 -3.14
C PRO A 168 -25.21 2.93 -2.04
N PRO A 169 -24.95 4.24 -1.88
CA PRO A 169 -24.20 4.78 -0.77
C PRO A 169 -24.95 4.48 0.54
N LEU A 170 -24.18 4.25 1.60
CA LEU A 170 -24.69 4.02 2.95
C LEU A 170 -24.18 5.11 3.90
N LEU A 171 -22.87 5.35 3.86
CA LEU A 171 -22.20 6.26 4.78
C LEU A 171 -21.32 7.24 4.01
N PHE A 172 -21.20 8.45 4.54
CA PHE A 172 -20.20 9.42 4.11
C PHE A 172 -19.24 9.68 5.26
N HIS A 173 -17.95 9.42 5.05
CA HIS A 173 -16.91 9.74 6.01
C HIS A 173 -16.28 11.07 5.64
N TYR A 174 -16.55 12.10 6.43
CA TYR A 174 -15.83 13.36 6.33
C TYR A 174 -14.48 13.21 7.01
N ARG A 175 -13.42 13.11 6.21
CA ARG A 175 -12.04 13.13 6.72
C ARG A 175 -11.60 14.57 6.89
N ILE A 176 -11.56 15.02 8.14
CA ILE A 176 -11.16 16.39 8.50
C ILE A 176 -9.64 16.53 8.54
N THR A 177 -8.94 15.50 9.02
CA THR A 177 -7.48 15.41 9.02
C THR A 177 -7.05 14.02 8.55
N TYR A 178 -5.74 13.79 8.47
CA TYR A 178 -5.22 12.48 8.12
C TYR A 178 -5.64 11.40 9.13
N ASP A 179 -5.79 11.72 10.41
CA ASP A 179 -6.08 10.75 11.47
C ASP A 179 -7.47 10.93 12.10
N ALA A 180 -8.32 11.82 11.58
CA ALA A 180 -9.64 12.06 12.16
C ALA A 180 -10.74 12.13 11.10
N TYR A 181 -11.92 11.60 11.46
CA TYR A 181 -13.08 11.63 10.58
C TYR A 181 -14.41 11.63 11.36
N TYR A 182 -15.44 12.12 10.69
CA TYR A 182 -16.84 12.03 11.09
C TYR A 182 -17.58 11.12 10.12
N THR A 183 -18.62 10.43 10.57
CA THR A 183 -19.43 9.56 9.70
C THR A 183 -20.87 10.05 9.66
N PHE A 184 -21.37 10.36 8.47
CA PHE A 184 -22.78 10.61 8.22
C PHE A 184 -23.46 9.31 7.81
N ASP A 185 -24.46 8.91 8.58
CA ASP A 185 -25.29 7.75 8.27
C ASP A 185 -26.52 8.20 7.47
N LEU A 186 -26.64 7.75 6.21
CA LEU A 186 -27.78 8.12 5.36
C LEU A 186 -29.13 7.58 5.87
N ALA A 187 -29.15 6.44 6.57
CA ALA A 187 -30.39 5.89 7.10
C ALA A 187 -30.87 6.67 8.32
N GLN A 188 -29.93 7.14 9.15
CA GLN A 188 -30.23 7.87 10.38
C GLN A 188 -30.21 9.40 10.20
N GLN A 189 -29.71 9.88 9.06
CA GLN A 189 -29.56 11.31 8.73
C GLN A 189 -28.83 12.09 9.82
N ARG A 190 -27.74 11.51 10.35
CA ARG A 190 -26.95 12.14 11.42
C ARG A 190 -25.48 11.86 11.30
N TRP A 191 -24.70 12.81 11.81
CA TRP A 191 -23.27 12.65 12.02
C TRP A 191 -22.98 11.87 13.31
N SER A 192 -21.94 11.06 13.28
CA SER A 192 -21.31 10.51 14.48
C SER A 192 -20.47 11.57 15.19
N GLU A 193 -20.02 11.25 16.41
CA GLU A 193 -18.88 11.92 17.03
C GLU A 193 -17.60 11.72 16.21
N GLU A 194 -16.58 12.54 16.50
CA GLU A 194 -15.26 12.41 15.90
C GLU A 194 -14.64 11.06 16.22
N ARG A 195 -14.01 10.44 15.22
CA ARG A 195 -13.29 9.18 15.37
C ARG A 195 -11.85 9.35 14.92
N SER A 196 -10.93 8.75 15.66
CA SER A 196 -9.51 8.65 15.31
C SER A 196 -9.23 7.45 14.41
N GLY A 197 -8.24 7.59 13.53
CA GLY A 197 -7.76 6.54 12.63
C GLY A 197 -8.26 6.67 11.20
N GLN A 198 -7.98 5.64 10.39
CA GLN A 198 -8.54 5.57 9.04
C GLN A 198 -10.01 5.19 9.11
N PRO A 199 -10.88 5.77 8.25
CA PRO A 199 -12.25 5.29 8.13
C PRO A 199 -12.22 3.80 7.79
N PRO A 200 -13.23 3.02 8.22
CA PRO A 200 -13.31 1.61 7.88
C PRO A 200 -13.28 1.49 6.36
N ILE A 201 -12.14 1.07 5.81
CA ILE A 201 -12.10 0.64 4.42
C ILE A 201 -12.84 -0.70 4.44
N PRO A 202 -13.96 -0.86 3.74
CA PRO A 202 -14.63 -2.15 3.69
C PRO A 202 -13.60 -3.16 3.21
N THR A 203 -13.17 -4.02 4.12
CA THR A 203 -12.39 -5.19 3.80
C THR A 203 -13.24 -5.93 2.80
N ILE A 204 -12.73 -6.10 1.57
CA ILE A 204 -13.28 -7.09 0.67
C ILE A 204 -13.04 -8.41 1.41
N SER A 205 -13.99 -8.82 2.25
CA SER A 205 -14.00 -10.14 2.82
C SER A 205 -14.09 -11.04 1.61
N ALA A 206 -12.95 -11.60 1.20
CA ALA A 206 -12.91 -12.72 0.29
C ALA A 206 -13.81 -13.76 0.94
N GLY A 207 -15.05 -13.85 0.49
CA GLY A 207 -15.98 -14.85 0.94
C GLY A 207 -15.28 -16.17 0.70
N ARG A 208 -14.88 -16.84 1.78
CA ARG A 208 -14.56 -18.26 1.74
C ARG A 208 -15.83 -18.93 1.20
N ARG A 209 -15.79 -19.28 -0.07
CA ARG A 209 -16.61 -20.36 -0.61
C ARG A 209 -15.95 -21.67 -0.22
#